data_AF-A0A3P9MBD3-F1
#
_entry.id   AF-A0A3P9MBD3-F1
#
_cell.length_a   1.000
_cell.length_b   1.000
_cell.length_c   1.000
_cell.angle_alpha   90.00
_cell.angle_beta   90.00
_cell.angle_gamma   90.00
#
_symmetry.space_group_name_H-M   'P 1'
#
loop_
_entity.id
_entity.type
_entity.pdbx_description
1 polymer ?
#
loop_
_entity_poly.entity_id
_entity_poly.type
_entity_poly.pdbx_seq_one_letter_code
_entity_poly.pdbx_strand_id
1 'polypeptide(L)'
;MLADRRNRGILCSLLVLFFLDWSAAQISYSVTEEANKGTVIGNLAKDLNVNVNDLQSRNLNVVSGYSKKYFETNIKTGDLYVHERIDREELCPNSLKCTLNFEAILNGPMVIRRIEVDVVDLNDNAPIFVENSFLLNVYESSPTGEHFLLPLALDEDTGSNSVKTYKLSPNEYFSLDVQSGGERSASAELVLLKALDREKEPDIKLTLTAVDGGKPPNTGTVQIHINVLDVNDNTCSAVV
;
A
#
# COMPACT_ATOMS: atom_id res chain seq x y z
N MET A 1 -78.22 -27.75 23.98
CA MET A 1 -77.60 -28.15 22.70
C MET A 1 -76.25 -27.50 22.62
N LEU A 2 -75.22 -28.31 22.40
CA LEU A 2 -73.80 -27.96 22.46
C LEU A 2 -73.41 -26.86 21.45
N ALA A 3 -72.57 -25.92 21.87
CA ALA A 3 -71.69 -25.17 20.97
C ALA A 3 -70.46 -24.67 21.74
N ASP A 4 -69.41 -25.45 21.56
CA ASP A 4 -67.97 -25.16 21.62
C ASP A 4 -67.54 -23.67 21.62
N ARG A 5 -66.71 -23.29 22.61
CA ARG A 5 -65.80 -22.12 22.54
C ARG A 5 -64.45 -22.45 23.19
N ARG A 6 -63.57 -22.99 22.36
CA ARG A 6 -62.13 -22.67 22.23
C ARG A 6 -61.73 -21.33 22.91
N ASN A 7 -60.86 -21.37 23.92
CA ASN A 7 -59.69 -20.47 24.08
C ASN A 7 -59.04 -20.61 25.46
N ARG A 8 -57.90 -21.30 25.53
CA ARG A 8 -56.79 -20.97 26.45
C ARG A 8 -55.47 -21.43 25.80
N GLY A 9 -55.06 -20.69 24.77
CA GLY A 9 -53.66 -20.73 24.31
C GLY A 9 -52.81 -19.97 25.32
N ILE A 10 -51.91 -20.68 25.98
CA ILE A 10 -50.90 -20.12 26.88
C ILE A 10 -49.96 -19.27 26.03
N LEU A 11 -49.98 -17.95 26.23
CA LEU A 11 -49.06 -17.02 25.60
C LEU A 11 -47.69 -17.21 26.27
N CYS A 12 -46.87 -18.11 25.72
CA CYS A 12 -45.49 -18.26 26.11
C CYS A 12 -44.71 -17.11 25.46
N SER A 13 -44.57 -15.99 26.16
CA SER A 13 -43.68 -14.90 25.76
C SER A 13 -42.24 -15.36 25.98
N LEU A 14 -41.68 -16.02 24.96
CA LEU A 14 -40.25 -16.22 24.78
C LEU A 14 -39.62 -14.84 24.54
N LEU A 15 -39.16 -14.24 25.64
CA LEU A 15 -38.29 -13.07 25.64
C LEU A 15 -36.96 -13.53 25.06
N VAL A 16 -36.82 -13.42 23.73
CA VAL A 16 -35.54 -13.59 23.04
C VAL A 16 -34.66 -12.46 23.54
N LEU A 17 -33.85 -12.75 24.55
CA LEU A 17 -32.68 -11.96 24.89
C LEU A 17 -31.78 -12.03 23.65
N PHE A 18 -31.87 -10.98 22.82
CA PHE A 18 -30.77 -10.63 21.94
C PHE A 18 -29.57 -10.41 22.85
N PHE A 19 -28.75 -11.45 22.99
CA PHE A 19 -27.35 -11.25 23.30
C PHE A 19 -26.84 -10.38 22.16
N LEU A 20 -26.76 -9.08 22.43
CA LEU A 20 -25.80 -8.23 21.74
C LEU A 20 -24.48 -8.97 21.91
N ASP A 21 -23.99 -9.56 20.82
CA ASP A 21 -22.62 -10.04 20.75
C ASP A 21 -21.74 -8.89 21.22
N TRP A 22 -21.29 -8.97 22.46
CA TRP A 22 -20.23 -8.12 22.95
C TRP A 22 -19.02 -8.62 22.17
N SER A 23 -18.76 -7.99 21.02
CA SER A 23 -17.43 -8.05 20.44
C SER A 23 -16.50 -7.67 21.58
N ALA A 24 -15.76 -8.67 22.09
CA ALA A 24 -14.79 -8.43 23.13
C ALA A 24 -13.90 -7.30 22.62
N ALA A 25 -13.95 -6.13 23.28
CA ALA A 25 -13.27 -4.94 22.80
C ALA A 25 -11.80 -5.32 22.53
N GLN A 26 -11.42 -5.21 21.26
CA GLN A 26 -10.08 -5.50 20.80
C GLN A 26 -9.17 -4.34 21.17
N ILE A 27 -7.94 -4.66 21.56
CA ILE A 27 -6.93 -3.63 21.79
C ILE A 27 -6.30 -3.32 20.44
N SER A 28 -6.28 -2.06 20.05
CA SER A 28 -5.69 -1.61 18.79
C SER A 28 -4.58 -0.61 19.08
N TYR A 29 -3.41 -0.86 18.51
CA TYR A 29 -2.28 0.06 18.50
C TYR A 29 -1.87 0.36 17.06
N SER A 30 -1.01 1.35 16.89
CA SER A 30 -0.31 1.57 15.63
C SER A 30 1.18 1.74 15.88
N VAL A 31 1.97 1.38 14.88
CA VAL A 31 3.42 1.56 14.88
C VAL A 31 3.84 1.93 13.46
N THR A 32 4.72 2.90 13.31
CA THR A 32 5.39 3.11 12.02
C THR A 32 6.37 1.97 11.80
N GLU A 33 6.48 1.48 10.58
CA GLU A 33 7.58 0.58 10.25
C GLU A 33 8.95 1.24 10.50
N GLU A 34 9.99 0.41 10.55
CA GLU A 34 11.36 0.84 10.89
C GLU A 34 11.49 1.56 12.24
N ALA A 35 10.46 1.49 13.09
CA ALA A 35 10.51 2.01 14.44
C ALA A 35 11.65 1.34 15.24
N ASN A 36 12.42 2.16 15.94
CA ASN A 36 13.57 1.69 16.72
C ASN A 36 13.14 0.65 17.78
N LYS A 37 14.00 -0.35 18.00
CA LYS A 37 13.84 -1.29 19.12
C LYS A 37 13.72 -0.51 20.44
N GLY A 38 12.71 -0.86 21.24
CA GLY A 38 12.36 -0.16 22.48
C GLY A 38 11.27 0.91 22.33
N THR A 39 10.83 1.23 21.11
CA THR A 39 9.72 2.18 20.89
C THR A 39 8.45 1.64 21.55
N VAL A 40 7.89 2.39 22.50
CA VAL A 40 6.64 2.04 23.19
C VAL A 40 5.45 2.40 22.32
N ILE A 41 4.56 1.44 22.09
CA ILE A 41 3.36 1.59 21.23
C ILE A 41 2.05 1.57 22.03
N GLY A 42 2.10 1.18 23.30
CA GLY A 42 0.92 1.05 24.15
C GLY A 42 1.24 0.55 25.54
N ASN A 43 0.22 0.45 26.40
CA ASN A 43 0.37 -0.08 27.75
C ASN A 43 -0.70 -1.14 28.05
N LEU A 44 -0.29 -2.41 28.04
CA LEU A 44 -1.18 -3.55 28.22
C LEU A 44 -1.74 -3.64 29.63
N ALA A 45 -1.02 -3.22 30.68
CA ALA A 45 -1.58 -3.24 32.03
C ALA A 45 -2.85 -2.38 32.10
N LYS A 46 -2.75 -1.16 31.56
CA LYS A 46 -3.85 -0.21 31.49
C LYS A 46 -4.99 -0.72 30.63
N ASP A 47 -4.70 -1.21 29.42
CA ASP A 47 -5.74 -1.60 28.45
C ASP A 47 -6.42 -2.92 28.81
N LEU A 48 -5.74 -3.79 29.56
CA LEU A 48 -6.32 -4.98 30.17
C LEU A 48 -7.04 -4.68 31.50
N ASN A 49 -6.92 -3.44 32.00
CA ASN A 49 -7.41 -2.99 33.30
C ASN A 49 -6.94 -3.89 34.46
N VAL A 50 -5.64 -4.18 34.49
CA VAL A 50 -4.97 -4.99 35.52
C VAL A 50 -3.82 -4.22 36.16
N ASN A 51 -3.46 -4.56 37.39
CA ASN A 51 -2.30 -3.96 38.04
C ASN A 51 -1.01 -4.49 37.40
N VAL A 52 0.05 -3.67 37.34
CA VAL A 52 1.36 -4.11 36.81
C VAL A 52 1.93 -5.31 37.58
N ASN A 53 1.68 -5.41 38.89
CA ASN A 53 2.10 -6.54 39.70
C ASN A 53 1.38 -7.84 39.30
N ASP A 54 0.18 -7.73 38.73
CA ASP A 54 -0.58 -8.87 38.22
C ASP A 54 0.03 -9.42 36.93
N LEU A 55 0.76 -8.62 36.16
CA LEU A 55 1.38 -9.09 34.92
C LEU A 55 2.41 -10.20 35.19
N GLN A 56 3.24 -10.03 36.21
CA GLN A 56 4.21 -11.04 36.59
C GLN A 56 3.55 -12.20 37.34
N SER A 57 2.71 -11.91 38.34
CA SER A 57 2.12 -12.97 39.20
C SER A 57 1.15 -13.88 38.44
N ARG A 58 0.50 -13.36 37.39
CA ARG A 58 -0.41 -14.11 36.51
C ARG A 58 0.24 -14.56 35.20
N ASN A 59 1.56 -14.38 35.08
CA ASN A 59 2.36 -14.79 33.93
C ASN A 59 1.77 -14.31 32.60
N LEU A 60 1.70 -12.98 32.41
CA LEU A 60 1.31 -12.37 31.14
C LEU A 60 2.20 -12.93 30.03
N ASN A 61 1.56 -13.48 29.00
CA ASN A 61 2.22 -13.92 27.79
C ASN A 61 1.59 -13.26 26.58
N VAL A 62 2.41 -12.62 25.76
CA VAL A 62 1.99 -12.08 24.46
C VAL A 62 2.47 -13.05 23.39
N VAL A 63 1.52 -13.70 22.74
CA VAL A 63 1.79 -14.72 21.72
C VAL A 63 1.37 -14.23 20.35
N SER A 64 2.05 -14.73 19.32
CA SER A 64 1.79 -14.43 17.93
C SER A 64 1.97 -15.68 17.08
N GLY A 65 1.38 -15.69 15.88
CA GLY A 65 1.61 -16.74 14.89
C GLY A 65 2.85 -16.51 14.01
N TYR A 66 3.60 -15.43 14.26
CA TYR A 66 4.76 -15.05 13.44
C TYR A 66 6.04 -15.71 13.95
N SER A 67 7.01 -15.94 13.05
CA SER A 67 8.31 -16.52 13.40
C SER A 67 9.17 -15.58 14.24
N LYS A 68 9.04 -14.27 14.04
CA LYS A 68 9.74 -13.23 14.79
C LYS A 68 8.83 -12.67 15.91
N LYS A 69 9.44 -12.34 17.06
CA LYS A 69 8.75 -11.67 18.18
C LYS A 69 8.85 -10.15 17.98
N TYR A 70 7.98 -9.58 17.14
CA TYR A 70 7.99 -8.15 16.81
C TYR A 70 7.75 -7.22 18.00
N PHE A 71 6.95 -7.65 18.98
CA PHE A 71 6.66 -6.86 20.17
C PHE A 71 6.94 -7.63 21.44
N GLU A 72 7.32 -6.90 22.48
CA GLU A 72 7.51 -7.42 23.82
C GLU A 72 6.90 -6.48 24.85
N THR A 73 6.53 -7.04 26.01
CA THR A 73 5.95 -6.26 27.11
C THR A 73 6.92 -6.15 28.26
N ASN A 74 7.10 -4.93 28.76
CA ASN A 74 7.79 -4.71 30.02
C ASN A 74 6.85 -5.05 31.18
N ILE A 75 7.08 -6.19 31.84
CA ILE A 75 6.20 -6.66 32.94
C ILE A 75 6.13 -5.72 34.15
N LYS A 76 7.11 -4.81 34.33
CA LYS A 76 7.14 -3.88 35.46
C LYS A 76 6.31 -2.63 35.21
N THR A 77 6.19 -2.20 33.95
CA THR A 77 5.50 -0.97 33.57
C THR A 77 4.20 -1.24 32.83
N GLY A 78 4.06 -2.41 32.20
CA GLY A 78 2.98 -2.77 31.30
C GLY A 78 3.17 -2.31 29.86
N ASP A 79 4.28 -1.63 29.53
CA ASP A 79 4.50 -1.06 28.21
C ASP A 79 4.74 -2.16 27.17
N LEU A 80 3.99 -2.11 26.07
CA LEU A 80 4.24 -2.90 24.87
C LEU A 80 5.17 -2.09 23.96
N TYR A 81 6.26 -2.70 23.53
CA TYR A 81 7.29 -2.03 22.76
C TYR A 81 7.83 -2.90 21.61
N VAL A 82 8.41 -2.23 20.61
CA VAL A 82 9.04 -2.87 19.44
C VAL A 82 10.28 -3.65 19.88
N HIS A 83 10.33 -4.94 19.60
CA HIS A 83 11.44 -5.82 19.95
C HIS A 83 12.26 -6.24 18.73
N GLU A 84 11.65 -6.41 17.56
CA GLU A 84 12.35 -6.71 16.30
C GLU A 84 12.02 -5.66 15.23
N ARG A 85 12.86 -5.57 14.20
CA ARG A 85 12.60 -4.72 13.02
C ARG A 85 11.27 -5.12 12.38
N ILE A 86 10.44 -4.13 12.09
CA ILE A 86 9.15 -4.28 11.43
C ILE A 86 9.32 -3.61 10.07
N ASP A 87 9.26 -4.43 9.04
CA ASP A 87 9.40 -4.05 7.63
C ASP A 87 8.05 -4.41 6.98
N ARG A 88 7.31 -3.40 6.55
CA ARG A 88 5.91 -3.56 6.11
C ARG A 88 5.86 -4.27 4.77
N GLU A 89 6.80 -4.00 3.88
CA GLU A 89 6.94 -4.66 2.57
C GLU A 89 7.21 -6.17 2.75
N GLU A 90 8.03 -6.57 3.73
CA GLU A 90 8.26 -7.99 4.08
C GLU A 90 6.98 -8.64 4.65
N LEU A 91 6.28 -7.94 5.54
CA LEU A 91 5.15 -8.48 6.30
C LEU A 91 3.86 -8.58 5.48
N CYS A 92 3.62 -7.59 4.63
CA CYS A 92 2.35 -7.35 3.96
C CYS A 92 2.56 -6.97 2.49
N PRO A 93 3.23 -7.84 1.70
CA PRO A 93 3.60 -7.51 0.33
C PRO A 93 2.35 -7.24 -0.52
N ASN A 94 2.39 -6.15 -1.29
CA ASN A 94 1.29 -5.70 -2.16
C ASN A 94 -0.07 -5.45 -1.47
N SER A 95 -0.09 -5.29 -0.13
CA SER A 95 -1.31 -4.99 0.62
C SER A 95 -1.37 -3.52 1.04
N LEU A 96 -2.51 -2.86 0.78
CA LEU A 96 -2.76 -1.47 1.21
C LEU A 96 -2.93 -1.33 2.73
N LYS A 97 -3.15 -2.44 3.44
CA LYS A 97 -3.27 -2.47 4.89
C LYS A 97 -2.34 -3.54 5.45
N CYS A 98 -1.62 -3.19 6.50
CA CYS A 98 -0.80 -4.13 7.23
C CYS A 98 -1.18 -4.11 8.70
N THR A 99 -1.75 -5.22 9.18
CA THR A 99 -2.19 -5.36 10.57
C THR A 99 -1.64 -6.66 11.13
N LEU A 100 -0.84 -6.53 12.19
CA LEU A 100 -0.29 -7.66 12.93
C LEU A 100 -1.22 -8.06 14.07
N ASN A 101 -1.46 -9.36 14.21
CA ASN A 101 -2.39 -9.90 15.20
C ASN A 101 -1.67 -10.67 16.30
N PHE A 102 -2.00 -10.35 17.55
CA PHE A 102 -1.42 -10.96 18.75
C PHE A 102 -2.51 -11.29 19.78
N GLU A 103 -2.16 -12.13 20.74
CA GLU A 103 -3.00 -12.41 21.89
C GLU A 103 -2.23 -12.18 23.19
N ALA A 104 -2.78 -11.37 24.09
CA ALA A 104 -2.34 -11.28 25.47
C ALA A 104 -3.11 -12.28 26.32
N ILE A 105 -2.38 -13.16 26.99
CA ILE A 105 -2.91 -14.21 27.86
C ILE A 105 -2.44 -13.94 29.29
N LEU A 106 -3.39 -13.73 30.22
CA LEU A 106 -3.13 -13.78 31.67
C LEU A 106 -3.80 -15.00 32.28
N ASN A 107 -3.12 -15.64 33.23
CA ASN A 107 -3.62 -16.81 33.94
C ASN A 107 -4.31 -16.45 35.27
N GLY A 108 -5.15 -17.35 35.79
CA GLY A 108 -5.72 -17.25 37.14
C GLY A 108 -6.37 -15.92 37.53
N PRO A 109 -7.60 -15.59 37.08
CA PRO A 109 -8.44 -16.27 36.09
C PRO A 109 -7.91 -16.09 34.67
N MET A 110 -8.30 -16.97 33.73
CA MET A 110 -7.85 -16.85 32.35
C MET A 110 -8.46 -15.62 31.67
N VAL A 111 -7.62 -14.75 31.13
CA VAL A 111 -8.02 -13.61 30.29
C VAL A 111 -7.24 -13.70 28.99
N ILE A 112 -7.97 -13.74 27.88
CA ILE A 112 -7.39 -13.65 26.53
C ILE A 112 -7.92 -12.38 25.91
N ARG A 113 -7.02 -11.55 25.39
CA ARG A 113 -7.37 -10.34 24.65
C ARG A 113 -6.60 -10.30 23.33
N ARG A 114 -7.36 -10.09 22.25
CA ARG A 114 -6.79 -9.87 20.93
C ARG A 114 -6.21 -8.46 20.87
N ILE A 115 -5.01 -8.37 20.33
CA ILE A 115 -4.31 -7.13 20.04
C ILE A 115 -4.10 -7.06 18.53
N GLU A 116 -4.53 -5.97 17.93
CA GLU A 116 -4.19 -5.59 16.56
C GLU A 116 -3.18 -4.44 16.61
N VAL A 117 -2.12 -4.56 15.82
CA VAL A 117 -1.17 -3.47 15.61
C VAL A 117 -1.16 -3.13 14.13
N ASP A 118 -1.66 -1.95 13.80
CA ASP A 118 -1.59 -1.41 12.45
C ASP A 118 -0.16 -0.91 12.19
N VAL A 119 0.48 -1.47 11.18
CA VAL A 119 1.80 -1.04 10.70
C VAL A 119 1.58 0.07 9.70
N VAL A 120 2.05 1.27 10.06
CA VAL A 120 1.97 2.48 9.26
C VAL A 120 3.19 2.53 8.34
N ASP A 121 2.89 2.58 7.05
CA ASP A 121 3.84 2.68 5.95
C ASP A 121 4.70 3.95 6.05
N LEU A 122 6.01 3.81 5.89
CA LEU A 122 6.97 4.91 5.79
C LEU A 122 7.48 5.00 4.34
N ASN A 123 7.80 6.21 3.88
CA ASN A 123 8.27 6.42 2.50
C ASN A 123 9.78 6.14 2.38
N ASP A 124 10.20 4.91 2.65
CA ASP A 124 11.62 4.47 2.64
C ASP A 124 12.02 3.76 1.35
N ASN A 125 11.08 3.44 0.46
CA ASN A 125 11.39 3.03 -0.89
C ASN A 125 11.26 4.20 -1.86
N ALA A 126 11.99 4.10 -2.97
CA ALA A 126 11.97 5.10 -4.02
C ALA A 126 11.49 4.43 -5.31
N PRO A 127 10.78 5.15 -6.20
CA PRO A 127 10.40 4.61 -7.48
C PRO A 127 11.63 4.11 -8.26
N ILE A 128 11.55 2.92 -8.83
CA ILE A 128 12.59 2.33 -9.69
C ILE A 128 12.04 1.90 -11.04
N PHE A 129 12.83 2.08 -12.08
CA PHE A 129 12.57 1.45 -13.37
C PHE A 129 13.46 0.20 -13.49
N VAL A 130 12.91 -0.89 -14.04
CA VAL A 130 13.65 -2.15 -14.22
C VAL A 130 14.86 -1.95 -15.13
N GLU A 131 14.69 -1.13 -16.17
CA GLU A 131 15.72 -0.79 -17.14
C GLU A 131 16.13 0.68 -17.01
N ASN A 132 17.40 0.97 -17.22
CA ASN A 132 17.93 2.35 -17.19
C ASN A 132 17.62 3.14 -18.48
N SER A 133 17.24 2.44 -19.55
CA SER A 133 16.87 3.03 -20.84
C SER A 133 15.72 2.26 -21.49
N PHE A 134 14.83 2.99 -22.16
CA PHE A 134 13.69 2.47 -22.91
C PHE A 134 13.75 2.96 -24.36
N LEU A 135 13.86 2.03 -25.30
CA LEU A 135 13.84 2.34 -26.74
C LEU A 135 12.40 2.38 -27.24
N LEU A 136 12.01 3.52 -27.82
CA LEU A 136 10.72 3.72 -28.46
C LEU A 136 10.94 4.06 -29.93
N ASN A 137 10.34 3.27 -30.83
CA ASN A 137 10.37 3.57 -32.26
C ASN A 137 9.08 4.30 -32.63
N VAL A 138 9.20 5.48 -33.26
CA VAL A 138 8.05 6.30 -33.68
C VAL A 138 8.22 6.67 -35.14
N TYR A 139 7.21 6.46 -35.98
CA TYR A 139 7.28 6.89 -37.37
C TYR A 139 7.17 8.40 -37.47
N GLU A 140 7.89 9.02 -38.41
CA GLU A 140 7.75 10.47 -38.61
C GLU A 140 6.34 10.88 -39.08
N SER A 141 5.63 9.97 -39.76
CA SER A 141 4.24 10.15 -40.18
C SER A 141 3.21 9.95 -39.06
N SER A 142 3.64 9.64 -37.83
CA SER A 142 2.74 9.50 -36.68
C SER A 142 1.91 10.77 -36.50
N PRO A 143 0.57 10.68 -36.44
CA PRO A 143 -0.26 11.86 -36.26
C PRO A 143 -0.07 12.46 -34.87
N THR A 144 -0.17 13.79 -34.79
CA THR A 144 -0.26 14.48 -33.50
C THR A 144 -1.47 13.98 -32.71
N GLY A 145 -1.30 13.74 -31.42
CA GLY A 145 -2.26 13.11 -30.54
C GLY A 145 -2.13 11.59 -30.47
N GLU A 146 -1.15 10.97 -31.14
CA GLU A 146 -0.85 9.55 -30.93
C GLU A 146 -0.21 9.32 -29.54
N HIS A 147 -0.61 8.21 -28.90
CA HIS A 147 -0.17 7.80 -27.57
C HIS A 147 0.80 6.61 -27.65
N PHE A 148 1.85 6.63 -26.84
CA PHE A 148 2.83 5.57 -26.73
C PHE A 148 2.95 5.12 -25.27
N LEU A 149 2.91 3.80 -25.06
CA LEU A 149 3.09 3.20 -23.75
C LEU A 149 4.52 3.46 -23.24
N LEU A 150 4.63 3.86 -21.97
CA LEU A 150 5.89 4.04 -21.27
C LEU A 150 6.12 2.91 -20.26
N PRO A 151 7.37 2.63 -19.88
CA PRO A 151 7.66 1.72 -18.78
C PRO A 151 7.06 2.24 -17.48
N LEU A 152 6.56 1.34 -16.64
CA LEU A 152 6.07 1.66 -15.30
C LEU A 152 7.25 1.69 -14.32
N ALA A 153 7.23 2.68 -13.41
CA ALA A 153 8.06 2.63 -12.23
C ALA A 153 7.43 1.72 -11.17
N LEU A 154 8.26 0.95 -10.48
CA LEU A 154 7.89 0.13 -9.34
C LEU A 154 8.28 0.86 -8.06
N ASP A 155 7.42 0.79 -7.07
CA ASP A 155 7.64 1.32 -5.73
C ASP A 155 7.02 0.30 -4.77
N GLU A 156 7.78 -0.14 -3.77
CA GLU A 156 7.33 -1.19 -2.85
C GLU A 156 6.40 -0.63 -1.76
N ASP A 157 6.47 0.69 -1.54
CA ASP A 157 5.60 1.43 -0.63
C ASP A 157 4.14 1.44 -1.12
N THR A 158 3.21 1.66 -0.20
CA THR A 158 1.77 1.58 -0.49
C THR A 158 1.02 2.88 -0.24
N GLY A 159 -0.23 2.94 -0.72
CA GLY A 159 -1.09 4.10 -0.47
C GLY A 159 -0.46 5.37 -1.00
N SER A 160 -0.34 6.42 -0.17
CA SER A 160 0.24 7.70 -0.57
C SER A 160 1.71 7.65 -0.96
N ASN A 161 2.47 6.68 -0.46
CA ASN A 161 3.91 6.59 -0.65
C ASN A 161 4.29 5.82 -1.94
N SER A 162 3.31 5.23 -2.63
CA SER A 162 3.52 4.70 -4.00
C SER A 162 3.66 5.82 -5.05
N VAL A 163 4.12 5.47 -6.25
CA VAL A 163 4.24 6.39 -7.41
C VAL A 163 2.94 7.16 -7.66
N LYS A 164 2.96 8.50 -7.58
CA LYS A 164 1.77 9.35 -7.78
C LYS A 164 1.75 10.13 -9.07
N THR A 165 2.90 10.40 -9.67
CA THR A 165 2.95 11.15 -10.92
C THR A 165 4.24 10.89 -11.69
N TYR A 166 4.25 11.33 -12.94
CA TYR A 166 5.42 11.30 -13.81
C TYR A 166 5.71 12.70 -14.34
N LYS A 167 6.99 12.98 -14.59
CA LYS A 167 7.47 14.19 -15.24
C LYS A 167 8.34 13.81 -16.42
N LEU A 168 8.27 14.60 -17.48
CA LEU A 168 9.11 14.45 -18.67
C LEU A 168 10.08 15.62 -18.74
N SER A 169 11.31 15.35 -19.18
CA SER A 169 12.27 16.40 -19.49
C SER A 169 11.72 17.37 -20.54
N PRO A 170 12.06 18.67 -20.46
CA PRO A 170 11.63 19.67 -21.44
C PRO A 170 11.98 19.24 -22.87
N ASN A 171 11.01 19.33 -23.79
CA ASN A 171 11.17 19.02 -25.21
C ASN A 171 10.01 19.67 -26.00
N GLU A 172 10.10 19.68 -27.34
CA GLU A 172 9.10 20.32 -28.20
C GLU A 172 8.07 19.36 -28.83
N TYR A 173 8.26 18.05 -28.70
CA TYR A 173 7.52 17.06 -29.49
C TYR A 173 6.51 16.27 -28.67
N PHE A 174 6.77 16.06 -27.38
CA PHE A 174 6.04 15.11 -26.55
C PHE A 174 5.62 15.71 -25.20
N SER A 175 4.42 15.33 -24.76
CA SER A 175 3.94 15.51 -23.39
C SER A 175 3.64 14.16 -22.73
N LEU A 176 3.23 14.19 -21.46
CA LEU A 176 2.69 13.02 -20.76
C LEU A 176 1.19 13.15 -20.56
N ASP A 177 0.47 12.06 -20.80
CA ASP A 177 -0.85 11.82 -20.23
C ASP A 177 -0.68 10.92 -19.00
N VAL A 178 -0.88 11.49 -17.80
CA VAL A 178 -0.66 10.78 -16.53
C VAL A 178 -2.00 10.28 -16.00
N GLN A 179 -2.12 8.96 -15.89
CA GLN A 179 -3.31 8.30 -15.34
C GLN A 179 -3.10 8.04 -13.85
N SER A 180 -4.02 8.57 -13.03
CA SER A 180 -3.97 8.36 -11.57
C SER A 180 -4.25 6.90 -11.21
N GLY A 181 -3.38 6.30 -10.40
CA GLY A 181 -3.57 4.97 -9.82
C GLY A 181 -4.42 4.96 -8.54
N GLY A 182 -4.83 6.13 -8.03
CA GLY A 182 -5.51 6.26 -6.74
C GLY A 182 -4.62 5.78 -5.59
N GLU A 183 -5.03 4.71 -4.91
CA GLU A 183 -4.26 4.02 -3.86
C GLU A 183 -3.11 3.16 -4.42
N ARG A 184 -3.09 2.91 -5.73
CA ARG A 184 -2.00 2.21 -6.43
C ARG A 184 -1.09 3.21 -7.15
N SER A 185 0.00 2.69 -7.70
CA SER A 185 0.93 3.45 -8.54
C SER A 185 0.24 4.02 -9.78
N ALA A 186 0.55 5.28 -10.11
CA ALA A 186 0.15 5.93 -11.35
C ALA A 186 0.85 5.30 -12.56
N SER A 187 0.29 5.55 -13.75
CA SER A 187 0.92 5.26 -15.04
C SER A 187 0.97 6.51 -15.92
N ALA A 188 1.76 6.46 -16.99
CA ALA A 188 1.81 7.54 -17.96
C ALA A 188 1.97 7.02 -19.38
N GLU A 189 1.44 7.76 -20.33
CA GLU A 189 1.64 7.56 -21.76
C GLU A 189 2.32 8.79 -22.35
N LEU A 190 3.18 8.58 -23.33
CA LEU A 190 3.79 9.67 -24.09
C LEU A 190 2.83 10.10 -25.20
N VAL A 191 2.58 11.40 -25.33
CA VAL A 191 1.66 11.93 -26.35
C VAL A 191 2.42 12.81 -27.33
N LEU A 192 2.32 12.53 -28.63
CA LEU A 192 2.96 13.33 -29.67
C LEU A 192 2.20 14.63 -29.91
N LEU A 193 2.81 15.78 -29.64
CA LEU A 193 2.23 17.12 -29.79
C LEU A 193 2.56 17.80 -31.12
N LYS A 194 3.69 17.44 -31.72
CA LYS A 194 4.23 18.10 -32.92
C LYS A 194 4.74 17.03 -33.87
N ALA A 195 4.53 17.23 -35.18
CA ALA A 195 5.05 16.32 -36.20
C ALA A 195 6.57 16.15 -36.06
N LEU A 196 7.01 14.92 -36.26
CA LEU A 196 8.43 14.55 -36.29
C LEU A 196 8.95 14.72 -37.71
N ASP A 197 10.26 14.84 -37.83
CA ASP A 197 10.97 14.99 -39.10
C ASP A 197 12.31 14.27 -38.91
N ARG A 198 12.44 13.09 -39.53
CA ARG A 198 13.61 12.24 -39.33
C ARG A 198 14.87 12.91 -39.87
N GLU A 199 14.78 13.60 -41.02
CA GLU A 199 15.92 14.30 -41.63
C GLU A 199 16.46 15.41 -40.72
N LYS A 200 15.59 16.01 -39.92
CA LYS A 200 15.97 17.05 -38.95
C LYS A 200 16.48 16.48 -37.63
N GLU A 201 15.77 15.52 -37.05
CA GLU A 201 16.08 14.97 -35.72
C GLU A 201 15.72 13.47 -35.65
N PRO A 202 16.64 12.57 -36.05
CA PRO A 202 16.36 11.13 -36.12
C PRO A 202 16.33 10.44 -34.76
N ASP A 203 16.96 11.04 -33.74
CA ASP A 203 17.11 10.49 -32.39
C ASP A 203 16.75 11.55 -31.35
N ILE A 204 15.72 11.28 -30.55
CA ILE A 204 15.27 12.17 -29.46
C ILE A 204 15.50 11.46 -28.13
N LYS A 205 16.20 12.11 -27.20
CA LYS A 205 16.47 11.57 -25.86
C LYS A 205 15.71 12.35 -24.81
N LEU A 206 14.83 11.68 -24.08
CA LEU A 206 14.05 12.26 -23.00
C LEU A 206 14.37 11.56 -21.68
N THR A 207 14.14 12.25 -20.56
CA THR A 207 14.18 11.65 -19.22
C THR A 207 12.77 11.60 -18.66
N LEU A 208 12.30 10.40 -18.35
CA LEU A 208 11.07 10.19 -17.60
C LEU A 208 11.42 10.08 -16.12
N THR A 209 10.74 10.84 -15.28
CA THR A 209 10.91 10.84 -13.82
C THR A 209 9.61 10.41 -13.16
N ALA A 210 9.60 9.28 -12.47
CA ALA A 210 8.53 8.87 -11.58
C ALA A 210 8.71 9.57 -10.22
N VAL A 211 7.61 10.00 -9.61
CA VAL A 211 7.59 10.70 -8.33
C VAL A 211 6.53 10.05 -7.44
N ASP A 212 6.94 9.63 -6.25
CA ASP A 212 6.02 9.12 -5.23
C ASP A 212 5.19 10.25 -4.60
N GLY A 213 4.33 9.89 -3.65
CA GLY A 213 3.57 10.86 -2.85
C GLY A 213 4.14 11.12 -1.45
N GLY A 214 5.37 10.68 -1.20
CA GLY A 214 6.09 10.86 0.04
C GLY A 214 6.29 12.33 0.42
N LYS A 215 6.65 12.56 1.68
CA LYS A 215 6.96 13.90 2.22
C LYS A 215 8.26 13.85 3.05
N PRO A 216 9.42 14.19 2.47
CA PRO A 216 9.65 14.63 1.09
C PRO A 216 9.43 13.50 0.06
N PRO A 217 9.16 13.82 -1.21
CA PRO A 217 8.95 12.80 -2.23
C PRO A 217 10.29 12.21 -2.71
N ASN A 218 10.33 10.90 -2.94
CA ASN A 218 11.42 10.23 -3.66
C ASN A 218 11.11 10.14 -5.16
N THR A 219 12.15 9.91 -5.96
CA THR A 219 12.05 9.88 -7.42
C THR A 219 12.91 8.80 -8.04
N GLY A 220 12.41 8.20 -9.12
CA GLY A 220 13.15 7.33 -10.02
C GLY A 220 13.19 7.89 -11.43
N THR A 221 14.24 7.59 -12.21
CA THR A 221 14.37 8.08 -13.58
C THR A 221 14.76 6.99 -14.58
N VAL A 222 14.26 7.10 -15.80
CA VAL A 222 14.67 6.27 -16.95
C VAL A 222 14.90 7.17 -18.17
N GLN A 223 15.89 6.83 -19.01
CA GLN A 223 16.08 7.49 -20.28
C GLN A 223 15.16 6.89 -21.35
N ILE A 224 14.35 7.69 -22.01
CA ILE A 224 13.61 7.30 -23.19
C ILE A 224 14.47 7.67 -24.41
N HIS A 225 14.83 6.69 -25.21
CA HIS A 225 15.50 6.89 -26.50
C HIS A 225 14.46 6.68 -27.58
N ILE A 226 14.09 7.75 -28.26
CA ILE A 226 13.11 7.74 -29.34
C ILE A 226 13.89 7.70 -30.65
N ASN A 227 13.73 6.62 -31.39
CA ASN A 227 14.28 6.46 -32.73
C ASN A 227 13.16 6.78 -33.74
N VAL A 228 13.33 7.86 -34.48
CA VAL A 228 12.38 8.30 -35.49
C VAL A 228 12.56 7.46 -36.75
N LEU A 229 11.56 6.64 -37.04
CA LEU A 229 11.56 5.77 -38.20
C LEU A 229 11.12 6.53 -39.45
N ASP A 230 11.86 6.28 -40.51
CA ASP A 230 11.48 6.65 -41.88
C ASP A 230 10.13 6.05 -42.22
N VAL A 231 9.31 6.80 -42.95
CA VAL A 231 8.34 6.14 -43.80
C VAL A 231 9.03 5.85 -45.10
N ASN A 232 8.98 4.60 -45.57
CA ASN A 232 9.40 4.32 -46.95
C ASN A 232 8.34 4.86 -47.93
N ASP A 233 8.28 6.17 -48.06
CA ASP A 233 7.43 6.95 -48.96
C ASP A 233 8.10 7.19 -50.32
N ASN A 234 9.23 6.51 -50.57
CA ASN A 234 9.90 6.44 -51.86
C ASN A 234 8.97 5.80 -52.90
N THR A 235 8.00 6.58 -53.37
CA THR A 235 7.50 6.44 -54.72
C THR A 235 8.72 6.61 -55.61
N CYS A 236 9.22 5.49 -56.10
CA CYS A 236 10.22 5.48 -57.15
C CYS A 236 9.58 6.23 -58.33
N SER A 237 9.85 7.54 -58.42
CA SER A 237 9.55 8.30 -59.62
C SER A 237 10.55 7.82 -60.65
N ALA A 238 10.22 6.69 -61.29
CA ALA A 238 10.82 6.30 -62.54
C ALA A 238 10.45 7.37 -63.57
N VAL A 239 11.26 8.43 -63.62
CA VAL A 239 11.40 9.25 -64.81
C VAL A 239 12.19 8.40 -65.79
N VAL A 240 11.50 7.84 -66.78
CA VAL A 240 11.69 7.98 -68.24
C VAL A 240 10.71 7.02 -68.93
#